data_AF-A0A536DLQ3-F1
#
_entry.id   AF-A0A536DLQ3-F1
#
_cell.length_a   1.000
_cell.length_b   1.000
_cell.length_c   1.000
_cell.angle_alpha   90.00
_cell.angle_beta   90.00
_cell.angle_gamma   90.00
#
_symmetry.space_group_name_H-M   'P 1'
#
loop_
_entity.id
_entity.type
_entity.pdbx_description
1 polymer ?
#
loop_
_entity_poly.entity_id
_entity_poly.type
_entity_poly.pdbx_seq_one_letter_code
_entity_poly.pdbx_strand_id
1 'polypeptide(L)'
;WPGGIAARTVGVLTNRVPTDPYRGAGRPEATHLVERMLDKLAQEIGMDPVAVRQKNFVRPEEFPFTNNFGLVYDSGNYNGALERALQLSGYNDFRRRQEQARRDGRYLGIGLSTWIEICGFGPSAATAPATGGLALVESAQVRVHPTGSAQVFVGTHAHGQGHDTTFAQIAADTLGLPYEPIEMRHGDTAEGPAFGYGTYGSRSLAVGGMAVRTAGKQIVAKAQKIAANMLEASADDVVFDQGRFHVRGNPGSAKTMAEVAFAAYGAGLPAGTDHGLEATSYFDPPNFVWPFGSHVCEVEVDPATGDVKLLKYTAVDDCGNIINPLIVEGQLHGGIAQGIAQALFEEVSYDPQTGQLLTGTLADYL
;
A
#
# COMPACT_ATOMS: atom_id res chain seq x y z
N TRP A 1 -17.22 -20.50 -26.41
CA TRP A 1 -16.13 -20.43 -25.44
C TRP A 1 -16.41 -19.23 -24.56
N PRO A 2 -17.10 -19.38 -23.41
CA PRO A 2 -17.06 -18.31 -22.42
C PRO A 2 -15.60 -18.16 -21.98
N GLY A 3 -15.07 -16.94 -22.02
CA GLY A 3 -13.63 -16.66 -21.96
C GLY A 3 -12.94 -17.22 -20.73
N GLY A 4 -12.22 -18.34 -20.90
CA GLY A 4 -11.32 -18.87 -19.88
C GLY A 4 -9.93 -18.28 -20.06
N ILE A 5 -9.25 -17.97 -18.95
CA ILE A 5 -7.81 -17.67 -18.93
C ILE A 5 -7.09 -18.97 -18.58
N ALA A 6 -6.04 -19.31 -19.33
CA ALA A 6 -5.16 -20.42 -19.03
C ALA A 6 -3.72 -19.92 -18.94
N ALA A 7 -3.02 -20.29 -17.87
CA ALA A 7 -1.62 -19.96 -17.66
C ALA A 7 -0.84 -21.20 -17.22
N ARG A 8 0.42 -21.29 -17.64
CA ARG A 8 1.37 -22.32 -17.20
C ARG A 8 2.68 -21.63 -16.81
N THR A 9 3.08 -21.81 -15.56
CA THR A 9 4.37 -21.34 -15.06
C THR A 9 5.33 -22.53 -14.93
N VAL A 10 6.58 -22.36 -15.35
CA VAL A 10 7.64 -23.37 -15.24
C VAL A 10 8.81 -22.76 -14.49
N GLY A 11 9.13 -23.30 -13.31
CA GLY A 11 10.36 -22.97 -12.59
C GLY A 11 11.49 -23.85 -13.09
N VAL A 12 12.67 -23.25 -13.31
CA VAL A 12 13.89 -23.97 -13.69
C VAL A 12 15.02 -23.56 -12.77
N LEU A 13 15.86 -24.52 -12.38
CA LEU A 13 17.08 -24.26 -11.63
C LEU A 13 18.19 -23.88 -12.60
N THR A 14 18.96 -22.87 -12.26
CA THR A 14 20.12 -22.42 -13.04
C THR A 14 21.29 -22.18 -12.09
N ASN A 15 22.52 -22.19 -12.59
CA ASN A 15 23.73 -21.86 -11.83
C ASN A 15 23.89 -20.33 -11.65
N ARG A 16 22.81 -19.64 -11.26
CA ARG A 16 22.77 -18.20 -10.99
C ARG A 16 22.33 -17.96 -9.54
N VAL A 17 22.41 -16.70 -9.08
CA VAL A 17 21.82 -16.32 -7.79
C VAL A 17 20.32 -16.66 -7.80
N PRO A 18 19.74 -17.14 -6.68
CA PRO A 18 18.29 -17.33 -6.59
C PRO A 18 17.53 -16.05 -6.92
N THR A 19 16.49 -16.15 -7.73
CA THR A 19 15.57 -15.04 -7.98
C THR A 19 14.85 -14.69 -6.69
N ASP A 20 14.73 -13.40 -6.41
CA ASP A 20 14.05 -12.87 -5.23
C ASP A 20 13.23 -11.61 -5.61
N PRO A 21 12.21 -11.21 -4.82
CA PRO A 21 11.44 -10.01 -5.07
C PRO A 21 12.26 -8.72 -5.13
N TYR A 22 12.10 -8.01 -6.23
CA TYR A 22 12.30 -6.56 -6.30
C TYR A 22 10.94 -5.94 -6.61
N ARG A 23 10.52 -4.94 -5.81
CA ARG A 23 9.20 -4.26 -5.80
C ARG A 23 8.16 -4.85 -6.77
N GLY A 24 7.27 -5.69 -6.24
CA GLY A 24 6.13 -6.23 -6.97
C GLY A 24 6.19 -7.73 -7.28
N ALA A 25 7.30 -8.45 -7.12
CA ALA A 25 7.32 -9.92 -7.03
C ALA A 25 6.32 -10.69 -7.96
N GLY A 26 6.52 -10.67 -9.27
CA GLY A 26 5.64 -11.31 -10.24
C GLY A 26 4.48 -10.45 -10.78
N ARG A 27 4.07 -9.39 -10.05
CA ARG A 27 3.03 -8.45 -10.52
C ARG A 27 3.53 -7.52 -11.63
N PRO A 28 4.76 -6.98 -11.61
CA PRO A 28 5.30 -6.21 -12.72
C PRO A 28 5.30 -7.01 -14.03
N GLU A 29 5.64 -8.30 -13.98
CA GLU A 29 5.67 -9.19 -15.14
C GLU A 29 4.25 -9.44 -15.67
N ALA A 30 3.28 -9.69 -14.78
CA ALA A 30 1.88 -9.85 -15.16
C ALA A 30 1.30 -8.55 -15.76
N THR A 31 1.58 -7.41 -15.14
CA THR A 31 1.15 -6.08 -15.63
C THR A 31 1.79 -5.77 -16.98
N HIS A 32 3.09 -6.00 -17.12
CA HIS A 32 3.79 -5.80 -18.38
C HIS A 32 3.19 -6.66 -19.49
N LEU A 33 2.94 -7.95 -19.22
CA LEU A 33 2.32 -8.86 -20.17
C LEU A 33 0.94 -8.34 -20.62
N VAL A 34 0.05 -8.03 -19.68
CA VAL A 34 -1.32 -7.59 -19.97
C VAL A 34 -1.32 -6.26 -20.73
N GLU A 35 -0.60 -5.25 -20.23
CA GLU A 35 -0.60 -3.92 -20.85
C GLU A 35 0.06 -3.91 -22.23
N ARG A 36 1.12 -4.71 -22.45
CA ARG A 36 1.70 -4.91 -23.79
C ARG A 36 0.73 -5.62 -24.73
N MET A 37 -0.03 -6.59 -24.25
CA MET A 37 -1.04 -7.27 -25.06
C MET A 37 -2.19 -6.34 -25.44
N LEU A 38 -2.64 -5.46 -24.54
CA LEU A 38 -3.67 -4.47 -24.84
C LEU A 38 -3.24 -3.51 -25.96
N ASP A 39 -2.01 -3.00 -25.90
CA ASP A 39 -1.49 -2.12 -26.94
C ASP A 39 -1.31 -2.84 -28.29
N LYS A 40 -0.84 -4.10 -28.27
CA LYS A 40 -0.74 -4.94 -29.47
C LYS A 40 -2.11 -5.22 -30.07
N LEU A 41 -3.10 -5.54 -29.25
CA LEU A 41 -4.48 -5.76 -29.68
C LEU A 41 -5.05 -4.48 -30.29
N ALA A 42 -4.87 -3.33 -29.63
CA ALA A 42 -5.31 -2.04 -30.13
C ALA A 42 -4.74 -1.73 -31.51
N GLN A 43 -3.44 -1.98 -31.71
CA GLN A 43 -2.78 -1.84 -33.00
C GLN A 43 -3.39 -2.78 -34.06
N GLU A 44 -3.57 -4.07 -33.73
CA GLU A 44 -4.10 -5.08 -34.65
C GLU A 44 -5.51 -4.76 -35.15
N ILE A 45 -6.37 -4.24 -34.26
CA ILE A 45 -7.77 -3.93 -34.59
C ILE A 45 -7.97 -2.47 -35.04
N GLY A 46 -6.91 -1.68 -35.14
CA GLY A 46 -6.97 -0.27 -35.54
C GLY A 46 -7.77 0.61 -34.58
N MET A 47 -7.73 0.31 -33.27
CA MET A 47 -8.46 1.04 -32.23
C MET A 47 -7.48 1.82 -31.34
N ASP A 48 -7.92 2.97 -30.81
CA ASP A 48 -7.12 3.69 -29.81
C ASP A 48 -6.93 2.81 -28.55
N PRO A 49 -5.70 2.67 -28.02
CA PRO A 49 -5.41 1.84 -26.85
C PRO A 49 -6.14 2.28 -25.57
N VAL A 50 -6.52 3.56 -25.45
CA VAL A 50 -7.40 4.05 -24.37
C VAL A 50 -8.78 3.44 -24.51
N ALA A 51 -9.35 3.47 -25.73
CA ALA A 51 -10.69 2.98 -25.97
C ALA A 51 -10.79 1.46 -25.80
N VAL A 52 -9.72 0.71 -26.11
CA VAL A 52 -9.63 -0.72 -25.81
C VAL A 52 -9.71 -0.97 -24.30
N ARG A 53 -8.94 -0.22 -23.49
CA ARG A 53 -8.97 -0.34 -22.02
C ARG A 53 -10.36 -0.02 -21.45
N GLN A 54 -10.93 1.13 -21.82
CA GLN A 54 -12.23 1.59 -21.33
C GLN A 54 -13.38 0.61 -21.64
N LYS A 55 -13.34 -0.06 -22.79
CA LYS A 55 -14.33 -1.09 -23.15
C LYS A 55 -14.26 -2.35 -22.29
N ASN A 56 -13.13 -2.61 -21.64
CA ASN A 56 -12.86 -3.87 -20.93
C ASN A 56 -12.66 -3.69 -19.42
N PHE A 57 -12.69 -2.46 -18.89
CA PHE A 57 -12.60 -2.23 -17.46
C PHE A 57 -13.81 -2.77 -16.70
N VAL A 58 -13.53 -3.32 -15.52
CA VAL A 58 -14.54 -3.54 -14.48
C VAL A 58 -15.07 -2.17 -14.05
N ARG A 59 -16.39 -2.03 -14.00
CA ARG A 59 -17.09 -0.79 -13.66
C ARG A 59 -17.21 -0.62 -12.15
N PRO A 60 -17.26 0.62 -11.62
CA PRO A 60 -17.33 0.86 -10.18
C PRO A 60 -18.48 0.12 -9.47
N GLU A 61 -19.63 -0.05 -10.13
CA GLU A 61 -20.79 -0.75 -9.60
C GLU A 61 -20.66 -2.29 -9.59
N GLU A 62 -19.61 -2.84 -10.20
CA GLU A 62 -19.33 -4.28 -10.24
C GLU A 62 -18.46 -4.74 -9.06
N PHE A 63 -17.96 -3.81 -8.24
CA PHE A 63 -17.17 -4.13 -7.05
C PHE A 63 -18.08 -4.49 -5.85
N PRO A 64 -17.68 -5.46 -5.01
CA PRO A 64 -16.48 -6.30 -5.13
C PRO A 64 -16.55 -7.28 -6.31
N PHE A 65 -15.46 -7.40 -7.07
CA PHE A 65 -15.41 -8.14 -8.33
C PHE A 65 -14.53 -9.39 -8.22
N THR A 66 -15.11 -10.57 -8.46
CA THR A 66 -14.35 -11.84 -8.49
C THR A 66 -13.75 -12.06 -9.88
N ASN A 67 -12.42 -12.08 -9.96
CA ASN A 67 -11.73 -12.32 -11.22
C ASN A 67 -11.73 -13.81 -11.62
N ASN A 68 -11.23 -14.11 -12.81
CA ASN A 68 -11.17 -15.48 -13.36
C ASN A 68 -10.27 -16.45 -12.56
N PHE A 69 -9.47 -15.95 -11.63
CA PHE A 69 -8.64 -16.73 -10.72
C PHE A 69 -9.27 -16.92 -9.33
N GLY A 70 -10.50 -16.43 -9.12
CA GLY A 70 -11.22 -16.54 -7.86
C GLY A 70 -10.81 -15.49 -6.81
N LEU A 71 -9.99 -14.52 -7.17
CA LEU A 71 -9.59 -13.42 -6.29
C LEU A 71 -10.63 -12.31 -6.34
N VAL A 72 -10.95 -11.72 -5.19
CA VAL A 72 -11.98 -10.68 -5.05
C VAL A 72 -11.30 -9.33 -4.96
N TYR A 73 -11.49 -8.49 -5.98
CA TYR A 73 -11.07 -7.09 -5.96
C TYR A 73 -12.02 -6.29 -5.06
N ASP A 74 -11.47 -5.45 -4.19
CA ASP A 74 -12.23 -4.77 -3.13
C ASP A 74 -13.03 -3.57 -3.65
N SER A 75 -12.41 -2.70 -4.45
CA SER A 75 -13.01 -1.48 -5.00
C SER A 75 -12.21 -0.96 -6.21
N GLY A 76 -12.82 -0.13 -7.05
CA GLY A 76 -12.10 0.48 -8.17
C GLY A 76 -12.90 1.51 -8.96
N ASN A 77 -12.22 2.58 -9.40
CA ASN A 77 -12.70 3.50 -10.43
C ASN A 77 -11.64 3.67 -11.53
N TYR A 78 -11.41 2.59 -12.28
CA TYR A 78 -10.33 2.50 -13.25
C TYR A 78 -10.46 3.54 -14.37
N ASN A 79 -11.70 3.77 -14.84
CA ASN A 79 -11.95 4.79 -15.84
C ASN A 79 -11.64 6.20 -15.31
N GLY A 80 -12.00 6.50 -14.06
CA GLY A 80 -11.67 7.78 -13.43
C GLY A 80 -10.16 8.02 -13.31
N ALA A 81 -9.39 7.01 -12.92
CA ALA A 81 -7.93 7.10 -12.87
C ALA A 81 -7.32 7.32 -14.26
N LEU A 82 -7.79 6.57 -15.27
CA LEU A 82 -7.32 6.72 -16.65
C LEU A 82 -7.66 8.10 -17.21
N GLU A 83 -8.90 8.57 -17.09
CA GLU A 83 -9.32 9.90 -17.55
C GLU A 83 -8.48 11.01 -16.90
N ARG A 84 -8.21 10.91 -15.60
CA ARG A 84 -7.35 11.85 -14.88
C ARG A 84 -5.92 11.85 -15.43
N ALA A 85 -5.35 10.67 -15.71
CA ALA A 85 -4.01 10.53 -16.27
C ALA A 85 -3.93 11.09 -17.70
N LEU A 86 -4.96 10.88 -18.52
CA LEU A 86 -5.05 11.42 -19.89
C LEU A 86 -5.17 12.95 -19.90
N GLN A 87 -5.95 13.51 -18.97
CA GLN A 87 -6.07 14.95 -18.78
C GLN A 87 -4.74 15.58 -18.38
N LEU A 88 -4.06 15.02 -17.37
CA LEU A 88 -2.79 15.54 -16.85
C LEU A 88 -1.64 15.40 -17.84
N SER A 89 -1.61 14.31 -18.61
CA SER A 89 -0.61 14.11 -19.66
C SER A 89 -0.83 15.03 -20.85
N GLY A 90 -2.08 15.34 -21.19
CA GLY A 90 -2.43 16.03 -22.44
C GLY A 90 -2.44 15.06 -23.62
N TYR A 91 -2.98 13.85 -23.41
CA TYR A 91 -2.93 12.73 -24.36
C TYR A 91 -3.35 13.10 -25.79
N ASN A 92 -4.49 13.79 -25.94
CA ASN A 92 -5.00 14.17 -27.27
C ASN A 92 -4.05 15.15 -27.98
N ASP A 93 -3.41 16.04 -27.23
CA ASP A 93 -2.44 17.00 -27.76
C ASP A 93 -1.14 16.29 -28.14
N PHE A 94 -0.72 15.30 -27.34
CA PHE A 94 0.39 14.42 -27.70
C PHE A 94 0.14 13.69 -29.02
N ARG A 95 -1.04 13.09 -29.21
CA ARG A 95 -1.36 12.37 -30.46
C ARG A 95 -1.21 13.24 -31.69
N ARG A 96 -1.66 14.50 -31.63
CA ARG A 96 -1.44 15.48 -32.72
C ARG A 96 0.05 15.81 -32.93
N ARG A 97 0.81 15.98 -31.86
CA ARG A 97 2.28 16.19 -31.93
C ARG A 97 3.01 14.98 -32.51
N GLN A 98 2.58 13.77 -32.17
CA GLN A 98 3.16 12.51 -32.65
C GLN A 98 3.01 12.36 -34.16
N GLU A 99 1.82 12.66 -34.71
CA GLU A 99 1.57 12.63 -36.15
C GLU A 99 2.45 13.64 -36.90
N GLN A 100 2.57 14.87 -36.37
CA GLN A 100 3.41 15.89 -36.96
C GLN A 100 4.90 15.49 -36.91
N ALA A 101 5.37 15.04 -35.75
CA ALA A 101 6.75 14.58 -35.57
C ALA A 101 7.11 13.47 -36.57
N ARG A 102 6.18 12.54 -36.86
CA ARG A 102 6.40 11.47 -37.84
C ARG A 102 6.66 12.01 -39.25
N ARG A 103 6.00 13.10 -39.66
CA ARG A 103 6.23 13.76 -40.96
C ARG A 103 7.59 14.45 -41.02
N ASP A 104 8.08 14.87 -39.85
CA ASP A 104 9.37 15.55 -39.69
C ASP A 104 10.53 14.57 -39.42
N GLY A 105 10.30 13.25 -39.56
CA GLY A 105 11.32 12.21 -39.35
C GLY A 105 11.65 11.92 -37.88
N ARG A 106 10.85 12.43 -36.93
CA ARG A 106 11.01 12.25 -35.48
C ARG A 106 10.07 11.17 -34.94
N TYR A 107 10.53 10.38 -33.98
CA TYR A 107 9.79 9.25 -33.43
C TYR A 107 9.36 9.52 -31.99
N LEU A 108 8.17 10.12 -31.84
CA LEU A 108 7.53 10.27 -30.53
C LEU A 108 6.69 9.03 -30.19
N GLY A 109 6.83 8.54 -28.96
CA GLY A 109 6.08 7.41 -28.40
C GLY A 109 5.27 7.84 -27.18
N ILE A 110 4.07 7.27 -27.02
CA ILE A 110 3.26 7.38 -25.81
C ILE A 110 2.92 5.99 -25.30
N GLY A 111 3.37 5.71 -24.08
CA GLY A 111 3.08 4.48 -23.35
C GLY A 111 1.93 4.71 -22.37
N LEU A 112 1.05 3.73 -22.26
CA LEU A 112 -0.05 3.66 -21.31
C LEU A 112 0.11 2.41 -20.45
N SER A 113 -0.03 2.54 -19.14
CA SER A 113 -0.12 1.41 -18.22
C SER A 113 -1.25 1.65 -17.23
N THR A 114 -2.29 0.83 -17.27
CA THR A 114 -3.40 0.82 -16.33
C THR A 114 -3.32 -0.45 -15.50
N TRP A 115 -2.95 -0.31 -14.24
CA TRP A 115 -2.53 -1.43 -13.41
C TRP A 115 -3.46 -1.59 -12.21
N ILE A 116 -3.54 -2.83 -11.74
CA ILE A 116 -4.14 -3.21 -10.46
C ILE A 116 -3.13 -4.09 -9.74
N GLU A 117 -2.94 -3.86 -8.45
CA GLU A 117 -1.92 -4.53 -7.66
C GLU A 117 -2.56 -5.30 -6.50
N ILE A 118 -2.10 -6.52 -6.23
CA ILE A 118 -2.47 -7.27 -5.04
C ILE A 118 -1.52 -6.93 -3.89
N CYS A 119 -2.01 -6.11 -2.95
CA CYS A 119 -1.30 -5.60 -1.79
C CYS A 119 -1.88 -6.18 -0.48
N GLY A 120 -1.28 -5.84 0.67
CA GLY A 120 -1.84 -6.27 1.96
C GLY A 120 -1.68 -7.76 2.20
N PHE A 121 -0.55 -8.36 1.80
CA PHE A 121 -0.31 -9.79 1.92
C PHE A 121 -0.43 -10.26 3.38
N GLY A 122 -1.54 -10.91 3.70
CA GLY A 122 -1.95 -11.12 5.10
C GLY A 122 -3.16 -12.02 5.34
N PRO A 123 -4.20 -12.07 4.48
CA PRO A 123 -5.42 -12.83 4.76
C PRO A 123 -5.11 -14.30 4.94
N SER A 124 -5.26 -14.80 6.17
CA SER A 124 -4.80 -16.15 6.52
C SER A 124 -5.47 -17.22 5.65
N ALA A 125 -6.78 -17.07 5.38
CA ALA A 125 -7.54 -17.99 4.54
C ALA A 125 -6.98 -18.10 3.11
N ALA A 126 -6.42 -17.02 2.56
CA ALA A 126 -5.86 -17.01 1.21
C ALA A 126 -4.38 -17.41 1.18
N THR A 127 -3.60 -17.08 2.22
CA THR A 127 -2.15 -17.30 2.22
C THR A 127 -1.74 -18.63 2.84
N ALA A 128 -2.51 -19.18 3.79
CA ALA A 128 -2.17 -20.39 4.54
C ALA A 128 -1.78 -21.60 3.66
N PRO A 129 -2.46 -21.90 2.52
CA PRO A 129 -2.06 -23.00 1.66
C PRO A 129 -0.64 -22.85 1.09
N ALA A 130 -0.20 -21.62 0.83
CA ALA A 130 1.12 -21.31 0.29
C ALA A 130 2.20 -21.20 1.37
N THR A 131 1.83 -21.00 2.63
CA THR A 131 2.75 -20.77 3.76
C THR A 131 2.85 -21.96 4.72
N GLY A 132 2.28 -23.11 4.35
CA GLY A 132 2.27 -24.29 5.22
C GLY A 132 1.40 -24.13 6.47
N GLY A 133 0.36 -23.28 6.39
CA GLY A 133 -0.59 -23.03 7.47
C GLY A 133 -0.32 -21.79 8.32
N LEU A 134 0.75 -21.04 8.04
CA LEU A 134 1.04 -19.80 8.77
C LEU A 134 0.07 -18.68 8.36
N ALA A 135 -0.64 -18.14 9.34
CA ALA A 135 -1.48 -16.95 9.18
C ALA A 135 -0.58 -15.72 9.17
N LEU A 136 -0.43 -15.08 8.01
CA LEU A 136 0.45 -13.91 7.80
C LEU A 136 -0.14 -12.62 8.38
N VAL A 137 -0.68 -12.71 9.60
CA VAL A 137 -1.20 -11.57 10.36
C VAL A 137 -0.09 -10.55 10.63
N GLU A 138 -0.45 -9.36 11.09
CA GLU A 138 0.54 -8.43 11.64
C GLU A 138 0.09 -7.95 13.00
N SER A 139 1.03 -7.52 13.83
CA SER A 139 0.74 -7.18 15.21
C SER A 139 1.18 -5.79 15.61
N ALA A 140 0.47 -5.27 16.60
CA ALA A 140 0.83 -4.05 17.28
C ALA A 140 0.50 -4.17 18.77
N GLN A 141 1.40 -3.67 19.62
CA GLN A 141 1.09 -3.33 21.00
C GLN A 141 1.11 -1.82 21.15
N VAL A 142 0.05 -1.26 21.74
CA VAL A 142 -0.02 0.16 22.09
C VAL A 142 -0.10 0.26 23.60
N ARG A 143 0.69 1.15 24.19
CA ARG A 143 0.68 1.47 25.62
C ARG A 143 0.58 2.97 25.80
N VAL A 144 -0.42 3.43 26.54
CA VAL A 144 -0.56 4.83 26.95
C VAL A 144 -0.08 4.96 28.40
N HIS A 145 0.90 5.80 28.62
CA HIS A 145 1.53 6.05 29.92
C HIS A 145 0.67 6.93 30.82
N PRO A 146 0.90 6.96 32.14
CA PRO A 146 0.13 7.81 33.06
C PRO A 146 0.16 9.32 32.74
N THR A 147 1.16 9.77 31.99
CA THR A 147 1.31 11.17 31.54
C THR A 147 0.50 11.49 30.27
N GLY A 148 -0.10 10.49 29.63
CA GLY A 148 -0.80 10.62 28.35
C GLY A 148 0.09 10.50 27.10
N SER A 149 1.39 10.23 27.24
CA SER A 149 2.24 9.81 26.11
C SER A 149 1.96 8.36 25.73
N ALA A 150 2.35 7.94 24.53
CA ALA A 150 2.14 6.57 24.07
C ALA A 150 3.40 5.95 23.47
N GLN A 151 3.52 4.64 23.64
CA GLN A 151 4.48 3.80 22.93
C GLN A 151 3.72 2.80 22.05
N VAL A 152 4.18 2.65 20.82
CA VAL A 152 3.57 1.75 19.82
C VAL A 152 4.65 0.82 19.28
N PHE A 153 4.53 -0.46 19.64
CA PHE A 153 5.37 -1.53 19.13
C PHE A 153 4.67 -2.18 17.95
N VAL A 154 5.39 -2.39 16.84
CA VAL A 154 4.84 -3.06 15.66
C VAL A 154 5.78 -4.14 15.15
N GLY A 155 5.21 -5.22 14.61
CA GLY A 155 5.98 -6.31 14.02
C GLY A 155 6.46 -6.04 12.58
N THR A 156 6.05 -4.93 11.97
CA THR A 156 6.62 -4.42 10.71
C THR A 156 7.94 -3.71 10.94
N HIS A 157 8.81 -3.60 9.94
CA HIS A 157 10.08 -2.86 10.06
C HIS A 157 10.25 -1.86 8.92
N ALA A 158 10.61 -0.62 9.25
CA ALA A 158 10.86 0.42 8.27
C ALA A 158 12.26 0.33 7.65
N HIS A 159 12.34 0.52 6.35
CA HIS A 159 13.56 0.66 5.55
C HIS A 159 13.38 1.81 4.53
N GLY A 160 12.72 2.90 4.94
CA GLY A 160 12.56 4.15 4.16
C GLY A 160 11.13 4.59 3.83
N GLN A 161 10.11 3.78 4.15
CA GLN A 161 8.70 4.03 3.83
C GLN A 161 7.95 4.91 4.84
N GLY A 162 8.61 5.37 5.91
CA GLY A 162 8.03 6.32 6.87
C GLY A 162 6.98 5.72 7.83
N HIS A 163 7.18 4.50 8.33
CA HIS A 163 6.30 3.93 9.38
C HIS A 163 6.29 4.76 10.65
N ASP A 164 7.45 5.26 11.08
CA ASP A 164 7.58 6.06 12.31
C ASP A 164 6.65 7.28 12.31
N THR A 165 6.36 7.81 11.12
CA THR A 165 5.41 8.91 10.93
C THR A 165 3.99 8.40 10.74
N THR A 166 3.76 7.54 9.75
CA THR A 166 2.40 7.15 9.35
C THR A 166 1.68 6.34 10.41
N PHE A 167 2.37 5.46 11.14
CA PHE A 167 1.75 4.67 12.20
C PHE A 167 1.50 5.50 13.46
N ALA A 168 2.39 6.46 13.76
CA ALA A 168 2.15 7.43 14.81
C ALA A 168 0.94 8.33 14.49
N GLN A 169 0.75 8.73 13.23
CA GLN A 169 -0.48 9.43 12.81
C GLN A 169 -1.74 8.57 13.00
N ILE A 170 -1.71 7.28 12.64
CA ILE A 170 -2.82 6.36 12.88
C ILE A 170 -3.10 6.22 14.38
N ALA A 171 -2.07 6.09 15.21
CA ALA A 171 -2.20 6.00 16.65
C ALA A 171 -2.76 7.30 17.26
N ALA A 172 -2.25 8.47 16.83
CA ALA A 172 -2.71 9.80 17.23
C ALA A 172 -4.21 9.96 16.95
N ASP A 173 -4.63 9.73 15.71
CA ASP A 173 -6.03 9.85 15.30
C ASP A 173 -6.94 8.87 16.04
N THR A 174 -6.47 7.64 16.28
CA THR A 174 -7.26 6.61 16.95
C THR A 174 -7.43 6.90 18.44
N LEU A 175 -6.37 7.37 19.11
CA LEU A 175 -6.35 7.65 20.55
C LEU A 175 -6.78 9.08 20.89
N GLY A 176 -6.86 9.96 19.89
CA GLY A 176 -7.05 11.40 20.08
C GLY A 176 -5.93 12.05 20.88
N LEU A 177 -4.70 11.57 20.71
CA LEU A 177 -3.51 12.14 21.33
C LEU A 177 -2.78 13.05 20.32
N PRO A 178 -2.04 14.07 20.79
CA PRO A 178 -1.08 14.76 19.94
C PRO A 178 -0.10 13.76 19.33
N TYR A 179 0.46 14.10 18.17
CA TYR A 179 1.41 13.24 17.45
C TYR A 179 2.76 13.14 18.17
N GLU A 180 3.25 14.25 18.73
CA GLU A 180 4.58 14.41 19.30
C GLU A 180 4.91 13.45 20.46
N PRO A 181 4.00 13.17 21.42
CA PRO A 181 4.28 12.25 22.53
C PRO A 181 4.06 10.77 22.17
N ILE A 182 3.93 10.42 20.88
CA ILE A 182 3.82 9.03 20.42
C ILE A 182 5.18 8.55 19.93
N GLU A 183 5.69 7.52 20.58
CA GLU A 183 6.95 6.89 20.24
C GLU A 183 6.71 5.55 19.53
N MET A 184 7.24 5.41 18.33
CA MET A 184 7.21 4.17 17.57
C MET A 184 8.42 3.28 17.91
N ARG A 185 8.19 1.97 17.99
CA ARG A 185 9.21 0.95 18.26
C ARG A 185 9.05 -0.22 17.29
N HIS A 186 10.12 -0.54 16.57
CA HIS A 186 10.16 -1.70 15.68
C HIS A 186 11.59 -2.15 15.37
N GLY A 187 11.76 -3.46 15.09
CA GLY A 187 13.03 -4.03 14.63
C GLY A 187 13.85 -4.75 15.70
N ASP A 188 13.53 -4.57 16.98
CA ASP A 188 14.07 -5.39 18.07
C ASP A 188 13.04 -6.46 18.47
N THR A 189 13.35 -7.73 18.24
CA THR A 189 12.46 -8.86 18.56
C THR A 189 12.40 -9.18 20.06
N ALA A 190 13.25 -8.55 20.88
CA ALA A 190 13.14 -8.57 22.34
C ALA A 190 12.22 -7.45 22.88
N GLU A 191 11.89 -6.44 22.07
CA GLU A 191 10.99 -5.35 22.47
C GLU A 191 9.52 -5.66 22.13
N GLY A 192 8.65 -5.60 23.14
CA GLY A 192 7.21 -5.82 22.99
C GLY A 192 6.81 -7.29 22.73
N PRO A 193 5.53 -7.66 22.90
CA PRO A 193 5.04 -9.02 22.70
C PRO A 193 4.65 -9.33 21.24
N ALA A 194 4.74 -8.34 20.36
CA ALA A 194 4.14 -8.34 19.03
C ALA A 194 5.05 -9.05 18.00
N PHE A 195 4.89 -10.37 17.84
CA PHE A 195 5.49 -11.07 16.70
C PHE A 195 4.84 -10.63 15.39
N GLY A 196 5.65 -10.28 14.40
CA GLY A 196 5.22 -9.87 13.07
C GLY A 196 5.94 -10.58 11.96
N TYR A 197 5.41 -10.45 10.75
CA TYR A 197 6.03 -10.98 9.53
C TYR A 197 6.83 -9.92 8.79
N GLY A 198 6.91 -8.69 9.29
CA GLY A 198 7.76 -7.66 8.72
C GLY A 198 7.13 -6.94 7.53
N THR A 199 7.96 -6.33 6.70
CA THR A 199 7.54 -5.45 5.61
C THR A 199 7.98 -5.96 4.25
N TYR A 200 6.98 -6.23 3.40
CA TYR A 200 7.07 -6.60 2.00
C TYR A 200 5.65 -6.57 1.40
N GLY A 201 5.51 -6.78 0.09
CA GLY A 201 4.18 -6.96 -0.56
C GLY A 201 3.19 -5.83 -0.25
N SER A 202 3.70 -4.62 -0.04
CA SER A 202 2.94 -3.42 0.35
C SER A 202 1.96 -3.68 1.51
N ARG A 203 2.35 -4.51 2.49
CA ARG A 203 1.44 -4.99 3.53
C ARG A 203 1.40 -4.13 4.78
N SER A 204 2.42 -3.32 5.03
CA SER A 204 2.66 -2.75 6.36
C SER A 204 1.50 -1.88 6.85
N LEU A 205 0.99 -0.97 6.01
CA LEU A 205 -0.14 -0.14 6.40
C LEU A 205 -1.46 -0.93 6.43
N ALA A 206 -1.71 -1.76 5.42
CA ALA A 206 -2.94 -2.53 5.28
C ALA A 206 -3.13 -3.60 6.38
N VAL A 207 -2.03 -4.12 6.95
CA VAL A 207 -2.07 -5.14 8.01
C VAL A 207 -1.55 -4.58 9.33
N GLY A 208 -0.30 -4.10 9.38
CA GLY A 208 0.32 -3.56 10.58
C GLY A 208 -0.31 -2.25 11.07
N GLY A 209 -0.58 -1.30 10.16
CA GLY A 209 -1.30 -0.07 10.49
C GLY A 209 -2.71 -0.34 11.01
N MET A 210 -3.39 -1.36 10.46
CA MET A 210 -4.68 -1.83 10.97
C MET A 210 -4.57 -2.51 12.34
N ALA A 211 -3.48 -3.20 12.66
CA ALA A 211 -3.19 -3.68 14.00
C ALA A 211 -3.02 -2.49 14.98
N VAL A 212 -2.27 -1.45 14.62
CA VAL A 212 -2.16 -0.23 15.45
C VAL A 212 -3.54 0.36 15.73
N ARG A 213 -4.35 0.55 14.69
CA ARG A 213 -5.72 1.05 14.82
C ARG A 213 -6.61 0.15 15.68
N THR A 214 -6.45 -1.17 15.58
CA THR A 214 -7.26 -2.14 16.34
C THR A 214 -6.90 -2.10 17.82
N ALA A 215 -5.61 -2.13 18.16
CA ALA A 215 -5.15 -1.95 19.54
C ALA A 215 -5.57 -0.58 20.11
N GLY A 216 -5.45 0.49 19.33
CA GLY A 216 -5.93 1.82 19.72
C GLY A 216 -7.42 1.86 20.06
N LYS A 217 -8.27 1.20 19.25
CA LYS A 217 -9.71 1.08 19.55
C LYS A 217 -9.99 0.28 20.82
N GLN A 218 -9.24 -0.78 21.09
CA GLN A 218 -9.36 -1.54 22.33
C GLN A 218 -8.99 -0.69 23.55
N ILE A 219 -7.96 0.16 23.44
CA ILE A 219 -7.59 1.16 24.45
C ILE A 219 -8.71 2.16 24.66
N VAL A 220 -9.26 2.75 23.60
CA VAL A 220 -10.38 3.69 23.71
C VAL A 220 -11.59 3.04 24.39
N ALA A 221 -11.90 1.78 24.08
CA ALA A 221 -12.99 1.06 24.73
C ALA A 221 -12.73 0.82 26.24
N LYS A 222 -11.49 0.49 26.63
CA LYS A 222 -11.10 0.39 28.05
C LYS A 222 -11.16 1.76 28.74
N ALA A 223 -10.61 2.79 28.10
CA ALA A 223 -10.62 4.16 28.59
C ALA A 223 -12.05 4.69 28.77
N GLN A 224 -12.99 4.35 27.89
CA GLN A 224 -14.40 4.74 28.00
C GLN A 224 -15.05 4.20 29.29
N LYS A 225 -14.75 2.96 29.69
CA LYS A 225 -15.24 2.40 30.97
C LYS A 225 -14.68 3.13 32.19
N ILE A 226 -13.39 3.49 32.13
CA ILE A 226 -12.72 4.24 33.20
C ILE A 226 -13.30 5.67 33.28
N ALA A 227 -13.46 6.33 32.13
CA ALA A 227 -14.06 7.65 32.03
C ALA A 227 -15.51 7.68 32.53
N ALA A 228 -16.30 6.64 32.26
CA ALA A 228 -17.66 6.52 32.76
C ALA A 228 -17.72 6.53 34.29
N ASN A 229 -16.82 5.80 34.95
CA ASN A 229 -16.70 5.84 36.40
C ASN A 229 -16.25 7.22 36.91
N MET A 230 -15.30 7.88 36.22
CA MET A 230 -14.86 9.24 36.57
C MET A 230 -15.95 10.31 36.37
N LEU A 231 -16.91 10.06 35.48
CA LEU A 231 -18.03 10.94 35.17
C LEU A 231 -19.31 10.54 35.93
N GLU A 232 -19.26 9.49 36.76
CA GLU A 232 -20.41 8.92 37.47
C GLU A 232 -21.59 8.61 36.53
N ALA A 233 -21.28 8.09 35.34
CA ALA A 233 -22.23 7.83 34.26
C ALA A 233 -22.17 6.36 33.79
N SER A 234 -23.20 5.94 33.03
CA SER A 234 -23.15 4.66 32.32
C SER A 234 -22.10 4.70 31.20
N ALA A 235 -21.38 3.60 31.00
CA ALA A 235 -20.41 3.48 29.91
C ALA A 235 -21.05 3.63 28.51
N ASP A 236 -22.32 3.25 28.37
CA ASP A 236 -23.08 3.37 27.12
C ASP A 236 -23.44 4.83 26.77
N ASP A 237 -23.46 5.71 27.79
CA ASP A 237 -23.76 7.13 27.64
C ASP A 237 -22.51 7.98 27.39
N VAL A 238 -21.32 7.42 27.64
CA VAL A 238 -20.05 8.09 27.37
C VAL A 238 -19.70 7.95 25.90
N VAL A 239 -19.37 9.07 25.26
CA VAL A 239 -18.83 9.11 23.90
C VAL A 239 -17.37 9.55 23.93
N PHE A 240 -16.58 8.95 23.06
CA PHE A 240 -15.22 9.38 22.78
C PHE A 240 -15.22 10.31 21.55
N ASP A 241 -14.65 11.50 21.71
CA ASP A 241 -14.48 12.49 20.66
C ASP A 241 -13.08 13.11 20.78
N GLN A 242 -12.20 12.76 19.82
CA GLN A 242 -10.87 13.35 19.66
C GLN A 242 -10.10 13.57 20.97
N GLY A 243 -9.92 12.49 21.74
CA GLY A 243 -9.11 12.52 22.96
C GLY A 243 -9.90 12.92 24.21
N ARG A 244 -11.21 13.11 24.09
CA ARG A 244 -12.10 13.48 25.20
C ARG A 244 -13.24 12.48 25.34
N PHE A 245 -13.56 12.16 26.58
CA PHE A 245 -14.68 11.31 26.97
C PHE A 245 -15.71 12.18 27.66
N HIS A 246 -16.95 12.17 27.19
CA HIS A 246 -18.03 12.95 27.81
C HIS A 246 -19.38 12.25 27.71
N VAL A 247 -20.32 12.64 28.55
CA VAL A 247 -21.69 12.11 28.48
C VAL A 247 -22.41 12.69 27.25
N ARG A 248 -23.18 11.86 26.55
CA ARG A 248 -23.99 12.27 25.40
C ARG A 248 -24.90 13.43 25.76
N GLY A 249 -24.86 14.51 24.97
CA GLY A 249 -25.63 15.72 25.23
C GLY A 249 -25.02 16.68 26.26
N ASN A 250 -23.91 16.32 26.91
CA ASN A 250 -23.19 17.20 27.83
C ASN A 250 -21.66 17.23 27.55
N PRO A 251 -21.23 17.86 26.43
CA PRO A 251 -19.80 17.96 26.09
C PRO A 251 -18.97 18.83 27.04
N GLY A 252 -19.63 19.65 27.87
CA GLY A 252 -18.96 20.55 28.82
C GLY A 252 -18.30 19.83 30.01
N SER A 253 -18.80 18.64 30.38
CA SER A 253 -18.20 17.78 31.41
C SER A 253 -17.50 16.61 30.73
N ALA A 254 -16.20 16.78 30.48
CA ALA A 254 -15.39 15.79 29.78
C ALA A 254 -14.11 15.45 30.56
N LYS A 255 -13.60 14.24 30.34
CA LYS A 255 -12.28 13.80 30.76
C LYS A 255 -11.39 13.59 29.54
N THR A 256 -10.17 14.09 29.59
CA THR A 256 -9.18 13.88 28.54
C THR A 256 -8.61 12.46 28.60
N MET A 257 -8.06 11.98 27.48
CA MET A 257 -7.33 10.71 27.42
C MET A 257 -6.19 10.67 28.44
N ALA A 258 -5.51 11.78 28.71
CA ALA A 258 -4.45 11.85 29.71
C ALA A 258 -4.97 11.68 31.15
N GLU A 259 -6.08 12.32 31.51
CA GLU A 259 -6.71 12.13 32.83
C GLU A 259 -7.18 10.69 33.02
N VAL A 260 -7.78 10.10 31.97
CA VAL A 260 -8.24 8.71 31.99
C VAL A 260 -7.05 7.75 32.04
N ALA A 261 -5.97 8.03 31.32
CA ALA A 261 -4.74 7.26 31.38
C ALA A 261 -4.14 7.28 32.78
N PHE A 262 -4.05 8.45 33.43
CA PHE A 262 -3.59 8.54 34.82
C PHE A 262 -4.47 7.69 35.76
N ALA A 263 -5.79 7.80 35.63
CA ALA A 263 -6.74 7.01 36.42
C ALA A 263 -6.58 5.49 36.18
N ALA A 264 -6.20 5.07 34.97
CA ALA A 264 -5.98 3.67 34.63
C ALA A 264 -4.90 2.98 35.50
N TYR A 265 -3.95 3.74 36.05
CA TYR A 265 -2.90 3.24 36.95
C TYR A 265 -3.19 3.48 38.43
N GLY A 266 -4.29 4.18 38.75
CA GLY A 266 -4.71 4.47 40.12
C GLY A 266 -5.51 3.33 40.77
N ALA A 267 -5.79 3.46 42.07
CA ALA A 267 -6.51 2.44 42.84
C ALA A 267 -8.04 2.43 42.62
N GLY A 268 -8.61 3.48 42.03
CA GLY A 268 -10.06 3.70 41.92
C GLY A 268 -10.70 3.13 40.66
N LEU A 269 -10.24 1.97 40.17
CA LEU A 269 -10.75 1.40 38.93
C LEU A 269 -12.16 0.80 39.09
N PRO A 270 -12.97 0.83 38.01
CA PRO A 270 -14.22 0.07 37.99
C PRO A 270 -13.95 -1.43 38.20
N ALA A 271 -14.84 -2.12 38.90
CA ALA A 271 -14.71 -3.56 39.12
C ALA A 271 -14.58 -4.32 37.78
N GLY A 272 -13.66 -5.29 37.72
CA GLY A 272 -13.39 -6.07 36.51
C GLY A 272 -12.55 -5.36 35.44
N THR A 273 -11.97 -4.20 35.75
CA THR A 273 -11.02 -3.50 34.87
C THR A 273 -9.59 -3.68 35.40
N ASP A 274 -8.71 -4.25 34.58
CA ASP A 274 -7.28 -4.37 34.93
C ASP A 274 -6.59 -3.01 34.93
N HIS A 275 -5.54 -2.86 35.74
CA HIS A 275 -4.69 -1.67 35.74
C HIS A 275 -3.96 -1.45 34.41
N GLY A 276 -3.50 -0.20 34.22
CA GLY A 276 -2.78 0.26 33.05
C GLY A 276 -3.67 0.50 31.84
N LEU A 277 -3.10 1.10 30.79
CA LEU A 277 -3.83 1.41 29.56
C LEU A 277 -3.03 0.94 28.34
N GLU A 278 -3.11 -0.35 28.06
CA GLU A 278 -2.42 -0.98 26.93
C GLU A 278 -3.30 -2.04 26.27
N ALA A 279 -2.99 -2.33 25.00
CA ALA A 279 -3.63 -3.39 24.25
C ALA A 279 -2.66 -3.95 23.21
N THR A 280 -2.76 -5.26 22.96
CA THR A 280 -2.06 -5.96 21.88
C THR A 280 -3.09 -6.49 20.91
N SER A 281 -2.86 -6.31 19.61
CA SER A 281 -3.70 -6.89 18.56
C SER A 281 -2.85 -7.60 17.53
N TYR A 282 -3.43 -8.67 16.99
CA TYR A 282 -2.98 -9.37 15.79
C TYR A 282 -4.10 -9.22 14.77
N PHE A 283 -3.81 -8.56 13.67
CA PHE A 283 -4.79 -8.27 12.63
C PHE A 283 -4.67 -9.28 11.49
N ASP A 284 -5.71 -10.09 11.33
CA ASP A 284 -5.93 -10.95 10.18
C ASP A 284 -6.92 -10.25 9.22
N PRO A 285 -6.45 -9.71 8.08
CA PRO A 285 -7.32 -9.01 7.17
C PRO A 285 -8.27 -9.99 6.47
N PRO A 286 -9.54 -9.62 6.23
CA PRO A 286 -10.50 -10.52 5.59
C PRO A 286 -10.23 -10.73 4.09
N ASN A 287 -9.48 -9.83 3.46
CA ASN A 287 -9.09 -9.87 2.05
C ASN A 287 -7.80 -9.06 1.83
N PHE A 288 -7.17 -9.25 0.67
CA PHE A 288 -6.14 -8.36 0.16
C PHE A 288 -6.74 -6.98 -0.12
N VAL A 289 -5.87 -5.98 -0.29
CA VAL A 289 -6.27 -4.66 -0.80
C VAL A 289 -5.79 -4.49 -2.23
N TRP A 290 -6.57 -3.81 -3.07
CA TRP A 290 -6.34 -3.74 -4.51
C TRP A 290 -6.17 -2.31 -5.03
N PRO A 291 -5.08 -1.62 -4.67
CA PRO A 291 -4.79 -0.33 -5.27
C PRO A 291 -4.60 -0.46 -6.77
N PHE A 292 -4.90 0.63 -7.48
CA PHE A 292 -4.85 0.68 -8.93
C PHE A 292 -4.35 2.04 -9.38
N GLY A 293 -3.96 2.12 -10.65
CA GLY A 293 -3.47 3.38 -11.19
C GLY A 293 -3.43 3.41 -12.71
N SER A 294 -3.10 4.58 -13.24
CA SER A 294 -2.96 4.83 -14.67
C SER A 294 -1.79 5.76 -14.91
N HIS A 295 -0.77 5.24 -15.61
CA HIS A 295 0.44 5.99 -15.94
C HIS A 295 0.50 6.26 -17.44
N VAL A 296 1.01 7.43 -17.80
CA VAL A 296 1.26 7.87 -19.17
C VAL A 296 2.71 8.32 -19.28
N CYS A 297 3.45 7.75 -20.23
CA CYS A 297 4.84 8.06 -20.47
C CYS A 297 5.03 8.58 -21.90
N GLU A 298 5.61 9.77 -22.06
CA GLU A 298 5.98 10.35 -23.35
C GLU A 298 7.49 10.18 -23.56
N VAL A 299 7.87 9.64 -24.72
CA VAL A 299 9.29 9.45 -25.09
C VAL A 299 9.56 9.95 -26.51
N GLU A 300 10.81 10.31 -26.76
CA GLU A 300 11.37 10.50 -28.11
C GLU A 300 12.47 9.46 -28.33
N VAL A 301 12.49 8.82 -29.49
CA VAL A 301 13.50 7.83 -29.86
C VAL A 301 14.33 8.37 -31.00
N ASP A 302 15.66 8.35 -30.84
CA ASP A 302 16.58 8.62 -31.93
C ASP A 302 16.66 7.37 -32.85
N PRO A 303 16.26 7.48 -34.13
CA PRO A 303 16.25 6.33 -35.03
C PRO A 303 17.66 5.87 -35.46
N ALA A 304 18.68 6.71 -35.30
CA ALA A 304 20.06 6.39 -35.67
C ALA A 304 20.80 5.65 -34.56
N THR A 305 20.51 5.96 -33.28
CA THR A 305 21.21 5.37 -32.12
C THR A 305 20.34 4.41 -31.32
N GLY A 306 19.02 4.56 -31.39
CA GLY A 306 18.06 3.87 -30.51
C GLY A 306 17.89 4.54 -29.15
N ASP A 307 18.56 5.67 -28.89
CA ASP A 307 18.48 6.35 -27.59
C ASP A 307 17.05 6.81 -27.29
N VAL A 308 16.60 6.56 -26.06
CA VAL A 308 15.27 6.92 -25.59
C VAL A 308 15.38 8.10 -24.64
N LYS A 309 14.74 9.21 -25.01
CA LYS A 309 14.59 10.38 -24.15
C LYS A 309 13.22 10.40 -23.51
N LEU A 310 13.17 10.33 -22.18
CA LEU A 310 11.95 10.57 -21.42
C LEU A 310 11.57 12.06 -21.49
N LEU A 311 10.39 12.36 -22.06
CA LEU A 311 9.89 13.72 -22.21
C LEU A 311 8.99 14.13 -21.04
N LYS A 312 8.09 13.23 -20.63
CA LYS A 312 7.13 13.46 -19.56
C LYS A 312 6.65 12.12 -18.99
N TYR A 313 6.51 12.06 -17.68
CA TYR A 313 5.86 10.95 -16.98
C TYR A 313 4.71 11.50 -16.15
N THR A 314 3.52 10.91 -16.29
CA THR A 314 2.33 11.26 -15.52
C THR A 314 1.83 10.00 -14.83
N ALA A 315 1.70 10.04 -13.51
CA ALA A 315 1.18 8.94 -12.70
C ALA A 315 -0.08 9.38 -11.95
N VAL A 316 -1.07 8.49 -11.90
CA VAL A 316 -2.26 8.62 -11.07
C VAL A 316 -2.43 7.29 -10.36
N ASP A 317 -2.28 7.30 -9.05
CA ASP A 317 -2.39 6.14 -8.18
C ASP A 317 -3.57 6.35 -7.23
N ASP A 318 -4.40 5.32 -7.07
CA ASP A 318 -5.43 5.24 -6.04
C ASP A 318 -5.08 4.11 -5.08
N CYS A 319 -4.71 4.50 -3.86
CA CYS A 319 -4.42 3.59 -2.75
C CYS A 319 -5.46 3.72 -1.61
N GLY A 320 -6.63 4.27 -1.92
CA GLY A 320 -7.67 4.58 -0.94
C GLY A 320 -7.29 5.73 -0.02
N ASN A 321 -7.48 5.53 1.29
CA ASN A 321 -7.25 6.60 2.27
C ASN A 321 -5.76 6.87 2.45
N ILE A 322 -5.33 8.05 2.01
CA ILE A 322 -3.94 8.52 2.15
C ILE A 322 -3.71 9.01 3.58
N ILE A 323 -2.83 8.33 4.31
CA ILE A 323 -2.41 8.76 5.67
C ILE A 323 -1.45 9.95 5.60
N ASN A 324 -0.48 9.91 4.68
CA ASN A 324 0.50 10.97 4.51
C ASN A 324 0.81 11.21 3.03
N PRO A 325 0.29 12.29 2.43
CA PRO A 325 0.48 12.56 1.01
C PRO A 325 1.94 12.70 0.59
N LEU A 326 2.79 13.31 1.44
CA LEU A 326 4.20 13.51 1.13
C LEU A 326 4.96 12.17 1.05
N ILE A 327 4.66 11.24 1.95
CA ILE A 327 5.25 9.90 1.92
C ILE A 327 4.77 9.11 0.71
N VAL A 328 3.47 9.19 0.39
CA VAL A 328 2.92 8.53 -0.81
C VAL A 328 3.59 9.07 -2.07
N GLU A 329 3.70 10.39 -2.21
CA GLU A 329 4.42 11.03 -3.33
C GLU A 329 5.87 10.56 -3.43
N GLY A 330 6.60 10.50 -2.32
CA GLY A 330 7.96 9.96 -2.28
C GLY A 330 8.06 8.51 -2.73
N GLN A 331 7.11 7.65 -2.31
CA GLN A 331 7.05 6.24 -2.73
C GLN A 331 6.75 6.10 -4.23
N LEU A 332 5.93 6.98 -4.79
CA LEU A 332 5.67 7.06 -6.24
C LEU A 332 6.95 7.44 -6.98
N HIS A 333 7.62 8.53 -6.58
CA HIS A 333 8.87 8.96 -7.21
C HIS A 333 9.94 7.85 -7.23
N GLY A 334 10.16 7.19 -6.09
CA GLY A 334 11.08 6.06 -6.02
C GLY A 334 10.69 4.92 -6.96
N GLY A 335 9.40 4.56 -7.00
CA GLY A 335 8.92 3.46 -7.85
C GLY A 335 8.99 3.76 -9.34
N ILE A 336 8.67 4.99 -9.72
CA ILE A 336 8.75 5.46 -11.10
C ILE A 336 10.20 5.48 -11.56
N ALA A 337 11.13 5.97 -10.72
CA ALA A 337 12.55 5.95 -11.03
C ALA A 337 13.07 4.52 -11.24
N GLN A 338 12.71 3.59 -10.35
CA GLN A 338 13.05 2.17 -10.48
C GLN A 338 12.46 1.54 -11.76
N GLY A 339 11.20 1.86 -12.09
CA GLY A 339 10.55 1.36 -13.29
C GLY A 339 11.18 1.90 -14.58
N ILE A 340 11.60 3.17 -14.59
CA ILE A 340 12.35 3.77 -15.71
C ILE A 340 13.72 3.10 -15.84
N ALA A 341 14.41 2.90 -14.72
CA ALA A 341 15.71 2.24 -14.67
C ALA A 341 15.63 0.81 -15.23
N GLN A 342 14.70 0.01 -14.75
CA GLN A 342 14.45 -1.35 -15.25
C GLN A 342 14.06 -1.39 -16.73
N ALA A 343 13.30 -0.40 -17.21
CA ALA A 343 12.83 -0.39 -18.61
C ALA A 343 13.92 0.00 -19.62
N LEU A 344 14.93 0.78 -19.21
CA LEU A 344 15.87 1.43 -20.12
C LEU A 344 17.36 1.12 -19.85
N PHE A 345 17.72 0.71 -18.64
CA PHE A 345 19.12 0.69 -18.20
C PHE A 345 19.53 -0.62 -17.48
N GLU A 346 18.75 -1.08 -16.52
CA GLU A 346 19.17 -2.16 -15.61
C GLU A 346 19.10 -3.56 -16.26
N GLU A 347 20.21 -4.30 -16.23
CA GLU A 347 20.23 -5.74 -16.55
C GLU A 347 21.25 -6.49 -15.69
N VAL A 348 20.80 -7.56 -14.99
CA VAL A 348 21.71 -8.54 -14.38
C VAL A 348 22.03 -9.62 -15.40
N SER A 349 23.24 -9.57 -15.99
CA SER A 349 23.65 -10.49 -17.06
C SER A 349 24.72 -11.46 -16.60
N TYR A 350 24.62 -12.69 -17.12
CA TYR A 350 25.55 -13.77 -16.86
C TYR A 350 26.09 -14.30 -18.19
N ASP A 351 27.39 -14.59 -18.23
CA ASP A 351 28.00 -15.25 -19.38
C ASP A 351 27.34 -16.64 -19.58
N PRO A 352 26.81 -16.93 -20.79
CA PRO A 352 26.02 -18.13 -21.02
C PRO A 352 26.86 -19.42 -21.04
N GLN A 353 28.18 -19.33 -21.22
CA GLN A 353 29.07 -20.49 -21.30
C GLN A 353 29.67 -20.85 -19.94
N THR A 354 30.07 -19.82 -19.18
CA THR A 354 30.84 -19.95 -17.94
C THR A 354 29.99 -19.73 -16.70
N GLY A 355 28.84 -19.05 -16.82
CA GLY A 355 28.00 -18.67 -15.69
C GLY A 355 28.55 -17.50 -14.86
N GLN A 356 29.57 -16.79 -15.36
CA GLN A 356 30.16 -15.64 -14.69
C GLN A 356 29.20 -14.43 -14.70
N LEU A 357 29.04 -13.74 -13.56
CA LEU A 357 28.29 -12.48 -13.48
C LEU A 357 29.06 -11.38 -14.22
N LEU A 358 28.40 -10.73 -15.18
CA LEU A 358 28.99 -9.69 -16.03
C LEU A 358 28.67 -8.27 -15.55
N THR A 359 27.51 -8.05 -14.90
CA THR A 359 27.09 -6.73 -14.41
C THR A 359 27.17 -6.64 -12.88
N GLY A 360 28.33 -7.00 -12.33
CA GLY A 360 28.58 -7.07 -10.88
C GLY A 360 28.96 -5.74 -10.21
N THR A 361 28.99 -4.63 -10.94
CA THR A 361 29.42 -3.31 -10.43
C THR A 361 28.46 -2.20 -10.88
N LEU A 362 28.48 -1.07 -10.18
CA LEU A 362 27.71 0.13 -10.58
C LEU A 362 28.19 0.78 -11.88
N ALA A 363 29.34 0.36 -12.42
CA ALA A 363 29.78 0.81 -13.75
C ALA A 363 29.05 0.06 -14.87
N ASP A 364 28.59 -1.16 -14.59
CA ASP A 364 27.96 -2.06 -15.56
C ASP A 364 26.45 -2.20 -15.34
N TYR A 365 25.98 -2.04 -14.10
CA TYR A 365 24.56 -1.98 -13.71
C TYR A 365 24.14 -0.51 -13.60
N LEU A 366 23.57 0.02 -14.68
CA LEU A 366 23.25 1.44 -14.84
C LEU A 366 21.88 1.83 -14.27
#